data_AF-A0A8J6ZEV2-F1
#
_entry.id   AF-A0A8J6ZEV2-F1
#
_cell.length_a   1.000
_cell.length_b   1.000
_cell.length_c   1.000
_cell.angle_alpha   90.00
_cell.angle_beta   90.00
_cell.angle_gamma   90.00
#
_symmetry.space_group_name_H-M   'P 1'
#
loop_
_entity.id
_entity.type
_entity.pdbx_description
1 polymer ?
#
loop_
_entity_poly.entity_id
_entity_poly.type
_entity_poly.pdbx_seq_one_letter_code
_entity_poly.pdbx_strand_id
1 'polypeptide(L)' 'MNDTKAALKDEVRQLAEEAFHCKLISGYGDGPDINEFQIVYQGKPRHLPLEQARLFLVNLLYKMRPQ' A
#
# COMPACT_ATOMS: atom_id res chain seq x y z
N MET A 1 -22.02 -2.52 -3.49
CA MET A 1 -20.84 -3.34 -3.13
C MET A 1 -19.56 -2.98 -3.93
N ASN A 2 -19.54 -1.86 -4.66
CA ASN A 2 -18.31 -1.36 -5.31
C ASN A 2 -17.66 -0.20 -4.53
N ASP A 3 -18.46 0.56 -3.79
CA ASP A 3 -18.01 1.74 -3.04
C ASP A 3 -17.00 1.39 -1.94
N THR A 4 -17.19 0.26 -1.25
CA THR A 4 -16.29 -0.20 -0.19
C THR A 4 -14.90 -0.58 -0.71
N LYS A 5 -14.83 -1.17 -1.91
CA LYS A 5 -13.55 -1.57 -2.53
C LYS A 5 -12.80 -0.36 -3.09
N ALA A 6 -13.52 0.59 -3.68
CA ALA A 6 -12.94 1.85 -4.13
C ALA A 6 -12.35 2.64 -2.95
N ALA A 7 -13.11 2.75 -1.85
CA ALA A 7 -12.64 3.42 -0.63
C ALA A 7 -11.38 2.75 -0.05
N LEU A 8 -11.34 1.41 0.02
CA LEU A 8 -10.17 0.68 0.49
C LEU A 8 -8.95 0.91 -0.43
N LYS A 9 -9.16 0.94 -1.74
CA LYS A 9 -8.09 1.17 -2.71
C LYS A 9 -7.51 2.59 -2.61
N ASP A 10 -8.36 3.59 -2.40
CA ASP A 10 -7.91 4.96 -2.16
C ASP A 10 -7.13 5.08 -0.85
N GLU A 11 -7.57 4.42 0.23
CA GLU A 11 -6.82 4.35 1.48
C GLU A 11 -5.43 3.72 1.28
N VAL A 12 -5.36 2.58 0.59
CA VAL A 12 -4.07 1.93 0.26
C VAL A 12 -3.16 2.84 -0.55
N ARG A 13 -3.72 3.59 -1.51
CA ARG A 13 -2.95 4.55 -2.32
C ARG A 13 -2.37 5.68 -1.48
N GLN A 14 -3.15 6.26 -0.55
CA GLN A 14 -2.67 7.31 0.35
C GLN A 14 -1.55 6.81 1.27
N LEU A 15 -1.70 5.62 1.85
CA LEU A 15 -0.67 5.00 2.68
C LEU A 15 0.62 4.71 1.88
N ALA A 16 0.49 4.29 0.62
CA ALA A 16 1.62 4.01 -0.25
C ALA A 16 2.36 5.30 -0.65
N GLU A 17 1.63 6.37 -0.93
CA GLU A 17 2.20 7.70 -1.19
C GLU A 17 2.99 8.21 0.01
N GLU A 18 2.43 8.11 1.23
CA GLU A 18 3.15 8.50 2.44
C GLU A 18 4.41 7.65 2.65
N ALA A 19 4.30 6.32 2.49
CA ALA A 19 5.44 5.42 2.63
C ALA A 19 6.53 5.69 1.58
N PHE A 20 6.15 6.10 0.36
CA PHE A 20 7.07 6.48 -0.70
C PHE A 20 7.79 7.80 -0.37
N HIS A 21 7.07 8.83 0.07
CA HIS A 21 7.67 10.09 0.53
C HIS A 21 8.61 9.89 1.72
N CYS A 22 8.29 8.96 2.61
CA CYS A 22 9.16 8.57 3.73
C CYS A 22 10.33 7.65 3.31
N LYS A 23 10.48 7.32 2.02
CA LYS A 23 11.51 6.42 1.47
C LYS A 23 11.47 5.00 2.06
N LEU A 24 10.32 4.56 2.56
CA LEU A 24 10.11 3.21 3.12
C LEU A 24 9.83 2.17 2.03
N ILE A 25 9.25 2.62 0.91
CA ILE A 25 9.07 1.85 -0.32
C ILE A 25 9.71 2.59 -1.49
N SER A 26 10.09 1.87 -2.55
CA SER A 26 10.72 2.44 -3.75
C SER A 26 9.75 2.72 -4.90
N GLY A 27 8.46 2.37 -4.73
CA GLY A 27 7.42 2.61 -5.73
C GLY A 27 6.13 1.87 -5.39
N TYR A 28 5.04 2.23 -6.05
CA TYR A 28 3.74 1.60 -5.90
C TYR A 28 2.87 1.82 -7.14
N GLY A 29 1.81 1.04 -7.26
CA GLY A 29 0.86 1.15 -8.37
C GLY A 29 -0.26 0.15 -8.26
N ASP A 30 -1.05 0.03 -9.32
CA ASP A 30 -2.12 -0.96 -9.39
C ASP A 30 -1.56 -2.38 -9.61
N GLY A 31 -2.23 -3.38 -9.05
CA GLY A 31 -1.97 -4.78 -9.36
C GLY A 31 -2.61 -5.21 -10.68
N PRO A 32 -2.30 -6.43 -11.15
CA PRO A 32 -2.96 -7.01 -12.32
C PRO A 32 -4.45 -7.28 -12.09
N ASP A 33 -4.88 -7.49 -10.84
CA ASP A 33 -6.29 -7.60 -10.44
C ASP A 33 -6.82 -6.30 -9.80
N ILE A 34 -8.13 -6.05 -9.95
CA ILE A 34 -8.80 -4.87 -9.38
C ILE A 34 -8.75 -4.82 -7.85
N ASN A 35 -8.60 -5.97 -7.20
CA ASN A 35 -8.48 -6.12 -5.75
C ASN A 35 -7.03 -6.28 -5.28
N GLU A 36 -6.05 -6.03 -6.16
CA GLU A 36 -4.64 -6.05 -5.82
C GLU A 36 -3.99 -4.68 -5.96
N PHE A 37 -2.93 -4.50 -5.17
CA PHE A 37 -2.08 -3.33 -5.19
C PHE A 37 -0.63 -3.75 -5.28
N GLN A 38 0.15 -3.04 -6.09
CA GLN A 38 1.57 -3.25 -6.23
C GLN A 38 2.34 -2.34 -5.28
N ILE A 39 3.25 -2.92 -4.51
CA ILE A 39 4.20 -2.20 -3.66
C ILE A 39 5.61 -2.70 -3.98
N VAL A 40 6.51 -1.79 -4.35
CA VAL A 40 7.92 -2.10 -4.54
C VAL A 40 8.66 -1.87 -3.22
N TYR A 41 8.96 -2.95 -2.52
CA TYR A 41 9.63 -2.91 -1.22
C TYR A 41 10.99 -3.59 -1.31
N GLN A 42 12.03 -2.90 -0.84
CA GLN A 42 13.43 -3.37 -0.94
C GLN A 42 13.83 -3.72 -2.39
N GLY A 43 13.37 -2.92 -3.36
CA GLY A 43 13.63 -3.13 -4.79
C GLY A 43 12.87 -4.28 -5.43
N LYS A 44 11.97 -4.96 -4.70
CA LYS A 44 11.17 -6.08 -5.23
C LYS A 44 9.69 -5.70 -5.33
N PRO A 45 9.07 -5.80 -6.52
CA PRO A 45 7.63 -5.60 -6.66
C PRO A 45 6.89 -6.74 -5.95
N ARG A 46 5.83 -6.39 -5.23
CA ARG A 46 4.92 -7.32 -4.56
C ARG A 46 3.49 -6.92 -4.90
N HIS A 47 2.71 -7.85 -5.41
CA HIS A 47 1.26 -7.69 -5.59
C HIS A 47 0.57 -8.28 -4.36
N LEU A 48 -0.19 -7.44 -3.66
CA LEU A 48 -0.89 -7.83 -2.44
C LEU A 48 -2.38 -7.50 -2.62
N PRO A 49 -3.28 -8.36 -2.12
CA PRO A 49 -4.68 -7.99 -1.94
C PRO A 49 -4.81 -6.67 -1.16
N LEU A 50 -5.80 -5.84 -1.48
CA LEU A 50 -5.94 -4.49 -0.91
C LEU A 50 -5.86 -4.49 0.63
N GLU A 51 -6.51 -5.43 1.31
CA GLU A 51 -6.46 -5.54 2.78
C GLU A 51 -5.05 -5.85 3.30
N GLN A 52 -4.31 -6.73 2.61
CA GLN A 52 -2.92 -7.05 2.95
C GLN A 52 -1.98 -5.88 2.65
N ALA A 53 -2.20 -5.17 1.54
CA ALA A 53 -1.45 -3.97 1.19
C ALA A 53 -1.62 -2.89 2.27
N ARG A 54 -2.87 -2.66 2.71
CA ARG A 54 -3.19 -1.73 3.80
C ARG A 54 -2.45 -2.10 5.08
N LEU A 55 -2.57 -3.35 5.54
CA LEU A 55 -1.89 -3.82 6.76
C LEU A 55 -0.38 -3.70 6.65
N PHE A 56 0.19 -4.03 5.50
CA PHE A 56 1.62 -3.91 5.26
C PHE A 56 2.11 -2.46 5.40
N LEU A 57 1.41 -1.51 4.75
CA LEU A 57 1.79 -0.11 4.76
C LEU A 57 1.60 0.55 6.13
N VAL A 58 0.49 0.28 6.82
CA VAL A 58 0.25 0.76 8.20
C VAL A 58 1.36 0.29 9.13
N ASN A 59 1.71 -1.00 9.07
CA ASN A 59 2.81 -1.54 9.88
C ASN A 59 4.17 -0.91 9.54
N LEU A 60 4.39 -0.59 8.27
CA LEU A 60 5.63 0.03 7.82
C LEU A 60 5.76 1.47 8.34
N LEU A 61 4.68 2.25 8.26
CA LEU A 61 4.61 3.62 8.76
C LEU A 61 4.68 3.68 10.29
N TYR A 62 4.01 2.75 10.99
CA TYR A 62 4.05 2.67 12.45
C TYR A 62 5.47 2.42 12.98
N LYS A 63 6.26 1.56 12.32
CA LYS A 63 7.67 1.31 12.70
C LYS A 63 8.57 2.54 12.54
N MET A 64 8.23 3.47 11.65
CA MET A 64 8.99 4.70 11.45
C MET A 64 8.65 5.78 12.50
N ARG A 65 7.41 5.79 13.01
CA ARG A 65 6.95 6.70 14.07
C ARG A 65 6.39 5.91 15.25
N PRO A 66 7.25 5.30 16.10
CA PRO A 66 6.78 4.83 17.39
C PRO A 66 6.30 6.07 18.17
N GLN A 67 4.99 6.14 18.45
CA GLN A 67 4.42 7.17 19.33
C GLN A 67 4.92 6.98 20.76
#